data_AF-A0A971W3L6-F1
#
_entry.id   AF-A0A971W3L6-F1
#
_cell.length_a   1.000
_cell.length_b   1.000
_cell.length_c   1.000
_cell.angle_alpha   90.00
_cell.angle_beta   90.00
_cell.angle_gamma   90.00
#
_symmetry.space_group_name_H-M   'P 1'
#
loop_
_entity.id
_entity.type
_entity.pdbx_description
1 polymer ?
#
loop_
_entity_poly.entity_id
_entity_poly.type
_entity_poly.pdbx_seq_one_letter_code
_entity_poly.pdbx_strand_id
1 'polypeptide(L)'
;MPFDKGYEEITAIHALSGRHRGDGLEVRLDLISMQGVWRKYAEWDSEKECHDGLAEERTIAIDHAALSGFRQGLKDCGLLAWGERYEMDEGDGSEWVIRIQFDDLRVKKSGQNSYPRCWESFCQLFPAWLKVEFR
;
A
#
# COMPACT_ATOMS: atom_id res chain seq x y z
N MET A 1 17.39 -6.04 -16.22
CA MET A 1 16.75 -5.00 -17.05
C MET A 1 16.57 -3.77 -16.17
N PRO A 2 16.89 -2.56 -16.63
CA PRO A 2 16.52 -1.35 -15.90
C PRO A 2 15.00 -1.26 -15.80
N PHE A 3 14.51 -0.79 -14.65
CA PHE A 3 13.10 -0.51 -14.46
C PHE A 3 12.83 0.91 -15.01
N ASP A 4 12.34 1.00 -16.25
CA ASP A 4 12.18 2.28 -16.99
C ASP A 4 10.85 3.00 -16.71
N LYS A 5 10.10 2.60 -15.67
CA LYS A 5 8.82 3.24 -15.33
C LYS A 5 9.00 4.35 -14.30
N GLY A 6 8.33 5.48 -14.56
CA GLY A 6 8.25 6.62 -13.66
C GLY A 6 6.99 6.62 -12.78
N TYR A 7 7.00 7.45 -11.74
CA TYR A 7 5.88 7.61 -10.80
C TYR A 7 4.61 8.18 -11.45
N GLU A 8 4.75 8.97 -12.51
CA GLU A 8 3.62 9.53 -13.25
C GLU A 8 2.84 8.49 -14.07
N GLU A 9 3.47 7.35 -14.35
CA GLU A 9 2.89 6.23 -15.10
C GLU A 9 2.13 5.24 -14.20
N ILE A 10 2.16 5.44 -12.88
CA ILE A 10 1.41 4.59 -11.94
C ILE A 10 -0.08 4.88 -12.14
N THR A 11 -0.83 3.82 -12.45
CA THR A 11 -2.28 3.87 -12.70
C THR A 11 -3.09 3.44 -11.49
N ALA A 12 -2.56 2.54 -10.67
CA ALA A 12 -3.21 2.14 -9.43
C ALA A 12 -2.20 1.69 -8.36
N ILE A 13 -2.60 1.88 -7.10
CA ILE A 13 -1.89 1.33 -5.94
C ILE A 13 -2.86 0.51 -5.12
N HIS A 14 -2.42 -0.68 -4.72
CA HIS A 14 -3.14 -1.54 -3.80
C HIS A 14 -2.19 -1.91 -2.67
N ALA A 15 -2.41 -1.33 -1.49
CA ALA A 15 -1.61 -1.56 -0.30
C ALA A 15 -2.43 -2.30 0.76
N LEU A 16 -1.81 -3.27 1.42
CA LEU A 16 -2.36 -4.02 2.53
C LEU A 16 -1.35 -4.01 3.67
N SER A 17 -1.83 -3.86 4.89
CA SER A 17 -1.05 -4.14 6.10
C SER A 17 -1.95 -4.78 7.14
N GLY A 18 -1.39 -5.67 7.94
CA GLY A 18 -2.13 -6.36 8.98
C GLY A 18 -1.22 -7.16 9.88
N ARG A 19 -1.79 -7.67 10.98
CA ARG A 19 -1.11 -8.59 11.88
C ARG A 19 -1.72 -9.97 11.76
N HIS A 20 -0.91 -11.03 11.78
CA HIS A 20 -1.43 -12.40 11.84
C HIS A 20 -2.49 -12.54 12.95
N ARG A 21 -3.70 -12.97 12.59
CA ARG A 21 -4.88 -13.06 13.49
C ARG A 21 -5.27 -11.75 14.19
N GLY A 22 -4.93 -10.63 13.58
CA GLY A 22 -5.25 -9.28 14.06
C GLY A 22 -5.92 -8.45 12.98
N ASP A 23 -6.21 -7.20 13.33
CA ASP A 23 -6.82 -6.26 12.42
C ASP A 23 -5.91 -5.93 11.24
N GLY A 24 -6.54 -5.45 10.18
CA GLY A 24 -5.85 -5.14 8.95
C GLY A 24 -6.54 -4.08 8.13
N LEU A 25 -5.77 -3.42 7.29
CA LEU A 25 -6.19 -2.35 6.40
C LEU A 25 -5.85 -2.70 4.96
N GLU A 26 -6.81 -2.52 4.06
CA GLU A 26 -6.63 -2.52 2.61
C GLU A 26 -6.88 -1.10 2.11
N VAL A 27 -5.99 -0.59 1.27
CA VAL A 27 -6.18 0.67 0.54
C VAL A 27 -6.02 0.39 -0.94
N ARG A 28 -7.03 0.74 -1.73
CA ARG A 28 -7.03 0.63 -3.19
C ARG A 28 -7.30 1.98 -3.79
N LEU A 29 -6.36 2.46 -4.58
CA LEU A 29 -6.42 3.73 -5.27
C LEU A 29 -6.34 3.48 -6.78
N ASP A 30 -7.30 4.01 -7.51
CA ASP A 30 -7.26 4.18 -8.95
C ASP A 30 -6.89 5.64 -9.23
N LEU A 31 -5.69 5.83 -9.76
CA LEU A 31 -5.10 7.15 -9.99
C LEU A 31 -5.56 7.76 -11.33
N ILE A 32 -6.20 6.97 -12.20
CA ILE A 32 -6.76 7.43 -13.48
C ILE A 32 -8.16 8.00 -13.25
N SER A 33 -9.02 7.26 -12.56
CA SER A 33 -10.35 7.74 -12.18
C SER A 33 -10.33 8.65 -10.94
N MET A 34 -9.18 8.74 -10.26
CA MET A 34 -8.98 9.52 -9.03
C MET A 34 -9.97 9.14 -7.93
N GLN A 35 -10.24 7.84 -7.85
CA GLN A 35 -11.12 7.25 -6.84
C GLN A 35 -10.35 6.21 -6.04
N GLY A 36 -10.87 5.86 -4.87
CA GLY A 36 -10.34 4.75 -4.11
C GLY A 36 -11.34 4.19 -3.13
N VAL A 37 -10.89 3.18 -2.43
CA VAL A 37 -11.58 2.59 -1.29
C VAL A 37 -10.54 2.19 -0.25
N TRP A 38 -10.88 2.38 1.01
CA TRP A 38 -10.17 1.72 2.09
C TRP A 38 -11.12 0.81 2.86
N ARG A 39 -10.57 -0.29 3.37
CA ARG A 39 -11.32 -1.30 4.12
C ARG A 39 -10.55 -1.73 5.35
N LYS A 40 -11.22 -1.72 6.49
CA LYS A 40 -10.74 -2.36 7.71
C LYS A 40 -11.32 -3.75 7.84
N TYR A 41 -10.50 -4.64 8.33
CA TYR A 41 -10.84 -6.02 8.52
C TYR A 41 -10.48 -6.46 9.94
N ALA A 42 -11.24 -7.44 10.43
CA ALA A 42 -11.03 -7.99 11.76
C ALA A 42 -9.84 -8.97 11.80
N GLU A 43 -9.54 -9.62 10.68
CA GLU A 43 -8.52 -10.66 10.64
C GLU A 43 -7.69 -10.61 9.35
N TRP A 44 -6.37 -10.73 9.48
CA TRP A 44 -5.45 -11.01 8.38
C TRP A 44 -5.19 -12.51 8.24
N ASP A 45 -5.47 -13.04 7.05
CA ASP A 45 -5.16 -14.40 6.63
C ASP A 45 -3.82 -14.38 5.85
N SER A 46 -2.75 -14.72 6.56
CA SER A 46 -1.39 -14.77 6.00
C SER A 46 -1.22 -15.87 4.96
N GLU A 47 -1.98 -16.98 5.03
CA GLU A 47 -1.91 -18.04 4.01
C GLU A 47 -2.45 -17.56 2.66
N LYS A 48 -3.46 -16.69 2.69
CA LYS A 48 -4.08 -16.13 1.48
C LYS A 48 -3.55 -14.75 1.08
N GLU A 49 -2.65 -14.16 1.87
CA GLU A 49 -2.21 -12.75 1.75
C GLU A 49 -3.42 -11.80 1.62
N CYS A 50 -4.49 -12.04 2.37
CA CYS A 50 -5.72 -11.28 2.29
C CYS A 50 -6.37 -11.07 3.65
N HIS A 51 -7.28 -10.12 3.72
CA HIS A 51 -8.07 -9.87 4.91
C HIS A 51 -9.41 -10.62 4.88
N ASP A 52 -9.93 -10.99 6.05
CA ASP A 52 -11.28 -11.52 6.27
C ASP A 52 -12.02 -10.74 7.36
N GLY A 53 -13.36 -10.88 7.41
CA GLY A 53 -14.19 -10.19 8.39
C GLY A 53 -14.21 -8.68 8.18
N LEU A 54 -14.69 -8.23 7.01
CA LEU A 54 -14.84 -6.81 6.67
C LEU A 54 -15.61 -6.07 7.77
N ALA A 55 -14.95 -5.11 8.41
CA ALA A 55 -15.50 -4.35 9.54
C ALA A 55 -15.96 -2.94 9.13
N GLU A 56 -15.21 -2.28 8.25
CA GLU A 56 -15.52 -0.94 7.75
C GLU A 56 -15.05 -0.80 6.30
N GLU A 57 -15.82 -0.11 5.47
CA GLU A 57 -15.43 0.28 4.11
C GLU A 57 -15.79 1.75 3.90
N ARG A 58 -14.88 2.52 3.26
CA ARG A 58 -15.20 3.87 2.79
C ARG A 58 -14.60 4.14 1.43
N THR A 59 -15.37 4.86 0.62
CA THR A 59 -14.91 5.41 -0.65
C THR A 59 -14.09 6.67 -0.46
N ILE A 60 -13.24 6.90 -1.43
CA ILE A 60 -12.27 7.98 -1.48
C ILE A 60 -12.47 8.71 -2.80
N ALA A 61 -12.50 10.04 -2.75
CA ALA A 61 -12.31 10.89 -3.92
C ALA A 61 -10.98 11.62 -3.77
N ILE A 62 -10.16 11.58 -4.82
CA ILE A 62 -8.83 12.21 -4.85
C ILE A 62 -8.93 13.43 -5.76
N ASP A 63 -8.55 14.60 -5.26
CA ASP A 63 -8.40 15.77 -6.12
C ASP A 63 -7.00 15.81 -6.77
N HIS A 64 -6.85 16.63 -7.81
CA HIS A 64 -5.59 16.72 -8.55
C HIS A 64 -4.39 17.18 -7.69
N ALA A 65 -4.62 18.05 -6.70
CA ALA A 65 -3.55 18.52 -5.83
C ALA A 65 -3.08 17.41 -4.88
N ALA A 66 -4.02 16.66 -4.31
CA ALA A 66 -3.75 15.48 -3.49
C ALA A 66 -3.04 14.40 -4.30
N LEU A 67 -3.46 14.14 -5.54
CA LEU A 67 -2.80 13.16 -6.41
C LEU A 67 -1.35 13.57 -6.73
N SER A 68 -1.13 14.84 -7.08
CA SER A 68 0.21 15.37 -7.36
C SER A 68 1.13 15.26 -6.14
N GLY A 69 0.65 15.67 -4.96
CA GLY A 69 1.38 15.53 -3.70
C GLY A 69 1.68 14.07 -3.35
N PHE A 70 0.72 13.17 -3.58
CA PHE A 70 0.89 11.73 -3.37
C PHE A 70 1.97 11.16 -4.28
N ARG A 71 1.96 11.48 -5.59
CA ARG A 71 2.99 11.04 -6.56
C ARG A 71 4.39 11.54 -6.18
N GLN A 72 4.51 12.80 -5.80
CA GLN A 72 5.77 13.36 -5.32
C GLN A 72 6.25 12.64 -4.06
N GLY A 73 5.35 12.37 -3.10
CA GLY A 73 5.67 11.62 -1.89
C GLY A 73 6.15 10.18 -2.16
N LEU A 74 5.53 9.47 -3.11
CA LEU A 74 5.98 8.14 -3.53
C LEU A 74 7.41 8.18 -4.10
N LYS A 75 7.72 9.24 -4.85
CA LYS A 75 9.05 9.51 -5.40
C LYS A 75 10.06 9.78 -4.31
N ASP A 76 9.72 10.63 -3.34
CA ASP A 76 10.60 10.96 -2.21
C ASP A 76 10.86 9.74 -1.31
N CYS A 77 9.88 8.85 -1.18
CA CYS A 77 10.05 7.56 -0.48
C CYS A 77 10.87 6.54 -1.28
N GLY A 78 11.11 6.78 -2.57
CA GLY A 78 11.82 5.84 -3.44
C GLY A 78 11.10 4.51 -3.63
N LEU A 79 9.75 4.47 -3.56
CA LEU A 79 8.96 3.22 -3.53
C LEU A 79 9.34 2.21 -4.64
N LEU A 80 9.59 2.70 -5.87
CA LEU A 80 9.93 1.82 -6.99
C LEU A 80 11.31 1.14 -6.81
N ALA A 81 12.22 1.79 -6.08
CA ALA A 81 13.56 1.31 -5.77
C ALA A 81 13.64 0.40 -4.53
N TRP A 82 12.52 0.20 -3.81
CA TRP A 82 12.49 -0.74 -2.68
C TRP A 82 12.80 -2.16 -3.14
N GLY A 83 13.34 -2.99 -2.24
CA GLY A 83 13.48 -4.43 -2.46
C GLY A 83 12.12 -5.09 -2.65
N GLU A 84 12.08 -6.22 -3.35
CA GLU A 84 10.82 -6.92 -3.62
C GLU A 84 10.22 -7.57 -2.36
N ARG A 85 11.08 -8.08 -1.48
CA ARG A 85 10.68 -8.79 -0.25
C ARG A 85 11.58 -8.40 0.92
N TYR A 86 10.96 -8.11 2.07
CA TYR A 86 11.61 -7.79 3.34
C TYR A 86 11.17 -8.79 4.39
N GLU A 87 12.05 -9.65 4.87
CA GLU A 87 11.70 -10.67 5.86
C GLU A 87 12.66 -10.66 7.03
N MET A 88 12.12 -10.99 8.20
CA MET A 88 12.88 -11.42 9.37
C MET A 88 12.38 -12.82 9.76
N ASP A 89 13.32 -13.73 10.05
CA ASP A 89 13.05 -15.15 10.31
C ASP A 89 12.20 -15.43 11.57
N GLU A 90 11.86 -14.41 12.38
CA GLU A 90 11.19 -14.59 13.66
C GLU A 90 9.68 -14.25 13.62
N GLY A 91 8.86 -15.31 13.73
CA GLY A 91 7.52 -15.30 14.33
C GLY A 91 6.32 -14.85 13.47
N ASP A 92 5.12 -15.19 13.96
CA ASP A 92 3.87 -14.58 13.54
C ASP A 92 3.92 -13.08 13.90
N GLY A 93 3.61 -12.21 12.94
CA GLY A 93 3.68 -10.78 13.20
C GLY A 93 3.00 -9.93 12.16
N SER A 94 3.57 -8.75 11.88
CA SER A 94 3.00 -7.79 10.94
C SER A 94 3.44 -8.12 9.54
N GLU A 95 2.48 -8.13 8.62
CA GLU A 95 2.70 -8.35 7.20
C GLU A 95 2.17 -7.16 6.40
N TRP A 96 2.84 -6.87 5.30
CA TRP A 96 2.40 -5.84 4.37
C TRP A 96 2.69 -6.22 2.93
N VAL A 97 1.83 -5.74 2.04
CA VAL A 97 1.97 -5.93 0.60
C VAL A 97 1.58 -4.64 -0.12
N ILE A 98 2.41 -4.19 -1.03
CA ILE A 98 2.12 -3.07 -1.93
C ILE A 98 2.18 -3.60 -3.36
N ARG A 99 1.07 -3.49 -4.09
CA ARG A 99 0.98 -3.81 -5.52
C ARG A 99 0.84 -2.50 -6.29
N ILE A 100 1.80 -2.25 -7.16
CA ILE A 100 1.89 -1.03 -7.98
C ILE A 100 1.55 -1.42 -9.41
N GLN A 101 0.54 -0.77 -9.98
CA GLN A 101 0.06 -1.05 -11.33
C GLN A 101 0.52 0.05 -12.29
N PHE A 102 0.97 -0.38 -13.45
CA PHE A 102 1.19 0.41 -14.65
C PHE A 102 0.29 -0.16 -15.77
N ASP A 103 0.24 0.49 -16.94
CA ASP A 103 -0.60 0.00 -18.04
C ASP A 103 -0.23 -1.41 -18.52
N ASP A 104 1.05 -1.76 -18.51
CA ASP A 104 1.62 -2.97 -19.10
C ASP A 104 2.18 -3.97 -18.09
N LEU A 105 2.40 -3.55 -16.84
CA LEU A 105 3.02 -4.39 -15.81
C LEU A 105 2.51 -4.10 -14.40
N ARG A 106 2.81 -5.05 -13.51
CA ARG A 106 2.56 -4.94 -12.08
C ARG A 106 3.80 -5.28 -11.28
N VAL A 107 4.11 -4.46 -10.28
CA VAL A 107 5.19 -4.70 -9.32
C VAL A 107 4.59 -5.02 -7.96
N LYS A 108 5.13 -6.03 -7.28
CA LYS A 108 4.81 -6.33 -5.88
C LYS A 108 6.02 -5.99 -5.00
N LYS A 109 5.76 -5.32 -3.88
CA LYS A 109 6.66 -5.16 -2.74
C LYS A 109 5.96 -5.79 -1.54
N SER A 110 6.68 -6.50 -0.69
CA SER A 110 6.09 -7.11 0.50
C SER A 110 7.07 -7.22 1.64
N GLY A 111 6.56 -7.37 2.86
CA GLY A 111 7.39 -7.78 3.96
C GLY A 111 6.63 -8.41 5.11
N GLN A 112 7.40 -9.13 5.93
CA GLN A 112 6.97 -9.78 7.16
C GLN A 112 7.96 -9.37 8.26
N ASN A 113 7.47 -8.66 9.26
CA ASN A 113 8.23 -8.14 10.39
C ASN A 113 9.43 -7.25 10.02
N SER A 114 9.56 -6.86 8.75
CA SER A 114 10.68 -6.10 8.21
C SER A 114 10.18 -5.06 7.22
N TYR A 115 10.81 -3.89 7.23
CA TYR A 115 10.31 -2.71 6.56
C TYR A 115 11.45 -1.92 5.90
N PRO A 116 11.18 -1.29 4.74
CA PRO A 116 12.10 -0.35 4.13
C PRO A 116 12.32 0.88 5.02
N ARG A 117 13.47 1.53 4.88
CA ARG A 117 13.83 2.71 5.68
C ARG A 117 12.80 3.85 5.62
N CYS A 118 12.10 4.00 4.50
CA CYS A 118 11.09 5.03 4.28
C CYS A 118 9.65 4.53 4.53
N TRP A 119 9.47 3.42 5.26
CA TRP A 119 8.14 2.85 5.54
C TRP A 119 7.20 3.85 6.20
N GLU A 120 7.62 4.48 7.30
CA GLU A 120 6.79 5.47 7.99
C GLU A 120 6.41 6.64 7.10
N SER A 121 7.34 7.11 6.26
CA SER A 121 7.06 8.16 5.28
C SER A 121 6.01 7.72 4.27
N PHE A 122 6.06 6.47 3.79
CA PHE A 122 5.04 5.90 2.91
C PHE A 122 3.66 5.83 3.58
N CYS A 123 3.60 5.34 4.82
CA CYS A 123 2.36 5.25 5.60
C CYS A 123 1.70 6.63 5.80
N GLN A 124 2.51 7.68 5.90
CA GLN A 124 2.05 9.07 6.03
C GLN A 124 1.63 9.72 4.70
N LEU A 125 1.93 9.11 3.55
CA LEU A 125 1.48 9.61 2.24
C LEU A 125 -0.02 9.48 2.07
N PHE A 126 -0.61 8.47 2.72
CA PHE A 126 -2.04 8.28 2.77
C PHE A 126 -2.66 9.52 3.42
N PRO A 127 -3.42 10.33 2.66
CA PRO A 127 -3.79 11.65 3.14
C PRO A 127 -4.66 11.58 4.39
N ALA A 128 -4.68 12.65 5.17
CA ALA A 128 -5.52 12.77 6.37
C ALA A 128 -7.02 12.46 6.13
N TRP A 129 -7.51 12.54 4.88
CA TRP A 129 -8.88 12.16 4.53
C TRP A 129 -9.16 10.66 4.54
N LEU A 130 -8.14 9.78 4.59
CA LEU A 130 -8.38 8.37 4.88
C LEU A 130 -9.01 8.20 6.27
N LYS A 131 -8.76 9.13 7.21
CA LYS A 131 -9.24 9.06 8.61
C LYS A 131 -8.89 7.73 9.30
N VAL A 132 -7.92 7.01 8.75
CA VAL A 132 -7.37 5.75 9.25
C VAL A 132 -5.88 5.77 8.99
N GLU A 133 -5.10 5.32 9.97
CA GLU A 133 -3.66 5.15 9.82
C GLU A 133 -3.38 3.81 9.12
N PHE A 134 -2.56 3.84 8.07
CA PHE A 134 -2.02 2.64 7.45
C PHE A 134 -0.74 2.25 8.20
N ARG A 135 -0.75 1.11 8.91
CA ARG A 135 0.40 0.56 9.64
C ARG A 135 0.37 -0.96 9.62
#